data_AF-A0A937C6S7-F1
#
_entry.id   AF-A0A937C6S7-F1
#
_cell.length_a   1.000
_cell.length_b   1.000
_cell.length_c   1.000
_cell.angle_alpha   90.00
_cell.angle_beta   90.00
_cell.angle_gamma   90.00
#
_symmetry.space_group_name_H-M   'P 1'
#
loop_
_entity.id
_entity.type
_entity.pdbx_description
1 polymer ?
#
loop_
_entity_poly.entity_id
_entity_poly.type
_entity_poly.pdbx_seq_one_letter_code
_entity_poly.pdbx_strand_id
1 'polypeptide(L)'
;MFFIGVIATALAVGYFWGGKTWCNYICPVAIVQKIYTEPRGLLESQAHISRQPITQSMCRASTTEGDRSICVGCTPNCPDIDLERSYWEGIENPSLRHVYYAFFGLIVGFYCFFYFYSGGWDYYFSGTWTHEHDQIGDLFKPGLFIGGTAIGIPKILSAPLILGVFVLAAVFLGKALEAFYRYLVRRMQVPLSEAEIINRCLSFSAYVSINTFHFWWPVEPVVATFSGTAFGRHSHRRPDNTMVLAGNTT
;
A
#
# COMPACT_ATOMS: atom_id res chain seq x y z
N MET A 1 6.56 -28.76 8.78
CA MET A 1 6.79 -27.98 10.03
C MET A 1 6.22 -26.57 9.95
N PHE A 2 6.50 -25.80 8.89
CA PHE A 2 5.95 -24.44 8.66
C PHE A 2 4.40 -24.37 8.75
N PHE A 3 3.68 -25.19 7.99
CA PHE A 3 2.20 -25.15 7.98
C PHE A 3 1.55 -25.52 9.32
N ILE A 4 2.13 -26.46 10.06
CA ILE A 4 1.66 -26.83 11.39
C ILE A 4 1.84 -25.66 12.36
N GLY A 5 2.94 -24.90 12.24
CA GLY A 5 3.16 -23.68 13.00
C GLY A 5 2.13 -22.58 12.70
N VAL A 6 1.78 -22.39 11.43
CA VAL A 6 0.73 -21.43 11.02
C VAL A 6 -0.63 -21.82 11.61
N ILE A 7 -0.99 -23.10 11.51
CA ILE A 7 -2.27 -23.61 12.04
C ILE A 7 -2.32 -23.48 13.57
N ALA A 8 -1.24 -23.85 14.27
CA ALA A 8 -1.16 -23.73 15.73
C ALA A 8 -1.27 -22.27 16.20
N THR A 9 -0.64 -21.33 15.48
CA THR A 9 -0.71 -19.90 15.79
C THR A 9 -2.13 -19.35 15.57
N ALA A 10 -2.79 -19.78 14.48
CA ALA A 10 -4.18 -19.41 14.22
C ALA A 10 -5.14 -19.92 15.31
N LEU A 11 -4.97 -21.17 15.76
CA LEU A 11 -5.75 -21.75 16.85
C LEU A 11 -5.50 -21.04 18.19
N ALA A 12 -4.24 -20.73 18.51
CA ALA A 12 -3.87 -20.00 19.72
C ALA A 12 -4.52 -18.61 19.74
N VAL A 13 -4.48 -17.87 18.64
CA VAL A 13 -5.09 -16.54 18.57
C VAL A 13 -6.61 -16.62 18.70
N GLY A 14 -7.25 -17.60 18.05
CA GLY A 14 -8.68 -17.84 18.22
C GLY A 14 -9.08 -18.18 19.66
N TYR A 15 -8.22 -18.92 20.37
CA TYR A 15 -8.43 -19.29 21.77
C TYR A 15 -8.23 -18.10 22.73
N PHE A 16 -7.12 -17.37 22.61
CA PHE A 16 -6.79 -16.27 23.54
C PHE A 16 -7.63 -15.01 23.34
N TRP A 17 -8.12 -14.75 22.13
CA TRP A 17 -8.89 -13.54 21.82
C TRP A 17 -10.40 -13.77 21.61
N GLY A 18 -10.92 -14.89 22.13
CA GLY A 18 -12.36 -15.10 22.33
C GLY A 18 -13.16 -15.31 21.04
N GLY A 19 -12.61 -16.04 20.07
CA GLY A 19 -13.31 -16.36 18.82
C GLY A 19 -13.38 -15.22 17.79
N LYS A 20 -12.80 -14.06 18.10
CA LYS A 20 -12.56 -13.00 17.10
C LYS A 20 -11.36 -13.37 16.24
N THR A 21 -11.48 -13.14 14.94
CA THR A 21 -10.47 -13.56 13.96
C THR A 21 -9.16 -12.80 14.15
N TRP A 22 -8.03 -13.40 13.73
CA TRP A 22 -6.72 -12.73 13.62
C TRP A 22 -6.83 -11.33 12.99
N CYS A 23 -7.76 -11.18 12.04
CA CYS A 23 -8.04 -9.93 11.35
C CYS A 23 -8.61 -8.81 12.21
N ASN A 24 -9.26 -9.13 13.33
CA ASN A 24 -9.79 -8.12 14.24
C ASN A 24 -8.70 -7.39 15.02
N TYR A 25 -7.56 -8.05 15.28
CA TYR A 25 -6.54 -7.52 16.18
C TYR A 25 -5.18 -7.26 15.55
N ILE A 26 -4.76 -8.10 14.58
CA ILE A 26 -3.34 -8.14 14.17
C ILE A 26 -3.18 -8.07 12.64
N CYS A 27 -4.23 -8.23 11.84
CA CYS A 27 -4.04 -8.29 10.39
C CYS A 27 -3.54 -6.95 9.81
N PRO A 28 -2.32 -6.91 9.25
CA PRO A 28 -1.80 -5.70 8.62
C PRO A 28 -2.58 -5.35 7.35
N VAL A 29 -3.18 -6.35 6.69
CA VAL A 29 -4.02 -6.15 5.49
C VAL A 29 -5.28 -5.37 5.84
N ALA A 30 -5.82 -5.50 7.06
CA ALA A 30 -7.01 -4.75 7.47
C ALA A 30 -6.76 -3.23 7.43
N ILE A 31 -5.55 -2.78 7.77
CA ILE A 31 -5.17 -1.35 7.73
C ILE A 31 -5.06 -0.87 6.28
N VAL A 32 -4.40 -1.65 5.42
CA VAL A 32 -4.21 -1.29 4.00
C VAL A 32 -5.54 -1.30 3.27
N GLN A 33 -6.37 -2.33 3.51
CA GLN A 33 -7.74 -2.40 3.00
C GLN A 33 -8.52 -1.19 3.47
N LYS A 34 -8.47 -0.84 4.77
CA LYS A 34 -9.13 0.35 5.30
C LYS A 34 -8.72 1.63 4.55
N ILE A 35 -7.44 1.85 4.29
CA ILE A 35 -6.97 3.05 3.54
C ILE A 35 -7.49 3.10 2.10
N TYR A 36 -7.62 1.95 1.43
CA TYR A 36 -8.02 1.90 0.01
C TYR A 36 -9.51 1.69 -0.23
N THR A 37 -10.22 1.05 0.69
CA THR A 37 -11.62 0.66 0.53
C THR A 37 -12.55 1.43 1.44
N GLU A 38 -12.04 2.33 2.29
CA GLU A 38 -12.90 3.18 3.10
C GLU A 38 -13.89 3.94 2.23
N PRO A 39 -15.17 3.95 2.64
CA PRO A 39 -16.22 4.44 1.78
C PRO A 39 -16.16 5.96 1.72
N ARG A 40 -16.42 6.45 0.50
CA ARG A 40 -16.46 7.84 0.03
C ARG A 40 -15.13 8.33 -0.56
N GLY A 41 -15.00 8.13 -1.87
CA GLY A 41 -14.20 9.01 -2.70
C GLY A 41 -14.77 10.43 -2.70
N LEU A 42 -13.96 11.43 -3.08
CA LEU A 42 -14.35 12.85 -3.08
C LEU A 42 -15.63 13.14 -3.92
N LEU A 43 -15.98 12.23 -4.84
CA LEU A 43 -17.10 12.32 -5.79
C LEU A 43 -18.16 11.22 -5.58
N GLU A 44 -18.03 10.38 -4.55
CA GLU A 44 -18.89 9.21 -4.35
C GLU A 44 -20.13 9.58 -3.51
N SER A 45 -21.31 9.05 -3.89
CA SER A 45 -22.52 9.11 -3.06
C SER A 45 -22.48 8.04 -1.96
N GLN A 46 -23.31 8.21 -0.91
CA GLN A 46 -23.40 7.21 0.16
C GLN A 46 -23.82 5.84 -0.39
N ALA A 47 -23.01 4.81 -0.12
CA ALA A 47 -23.20 3.47 -0.68
C ALA A 47 -24.52 2.81 -0.21
N HIS A 48 -25.02 3.22 0.96
CA HIS A 48 -26.27 2.71 1.52
C HIS A 48 -27.54 3.43 1.01
N ILE A 49 -27.39 4.50 0.22
CA ILE A 49 -28.50 5.20 -0.45
C ILE A 49 -28.55 4.73 -1.91
N SER A 50 -28.82 3.45 -2.12
CA SER A 50 -29.22 2.95 -3.44
C SER A 50 -30.63 3.47 -3.75
N ARG A 51 -30.79 4.15 -4.89
CA ARG A 51 -32.11 4.50 -5.44
C ARG A 51 -32.87 3.30 -6.01
N GLN A 52 -32.23 2.15 -6.10
CA GLN A 52 -32.86 0.92 -6.60
C GLN A 52 -33.26 0.00 -5.46
N PRO A 53 -34.44 -0.64 -5.52
CA PRO A 53 -34.84 -1.66 -4.56
C PRO A 53 -33.90 -2.87 -4.73
N ILE A 54 -32.99 -3.06 -3.79
CA ILE A 54 -32.01 -4.15 -3.82
C ILE A 54 -32.66 -5.40 -3.25
N THR A 55 -32.60 -6.50 -4.01
CA THR A 55 -33.05 -7.82 -3.59
C THR A 55 -31.88 -8.60 -2.99
N GLN A 56 -32.14 -9.23 -1.83
CA GLN A 56 -31.37 -10.33 -1.24
C GLN A 56 -29.94 -10.05 -0.73
N SER A 57 -29.84 -9.64 0.53
CA SER A 57 -29.21 -10.38 1.65
C SER A 57 -28.86 -9.39 2.78
N MET A 58 -28.81 -9.91 4.01
CA MET A 58 -28.33 -9.26 5.25
C MET A 58 -29.39 -8.57 6.13
N CYS A 59 -29.90 -9.35 7.09
CA CYS A 59 -30.28 -8.92 8.44
C CYS A 59 -30.90 -7.53 8.59
N ARG A 60 -32.09 -7.28 8.03
CA ARG A 60 -32.87 -6.06 8.27
C ARG A 60 -34.29 -6.36 8.77
N ALA A 61 -34.79 -5.54 9.69
CA ALA A 61 -36.20 -5.44 10.10
C ALA A 61 -36.77 -4.24 9.39
N SER A 62 -37.90 -4.43 8.72
CA SER A 62 -38.71 -3.31 8.31
C SER A 62 -39.30 -2.63 9.54
N THR A 63 -39.14 -1.31 9.64
CA THR A 63 -39.84 -0.46 10.59
C THR A 63 -40.63 0.60 9.84
N THR A 64 -41.57 1.26 10.51
CA THR A 64 -42.41 2.31 9.91
C THR A 64 -41.62 3.53 9.43
N GLU A 65 -40.35 3.66 9.84
CA GLU A 65 -39.43 4.72 9.44
C GLU A 65 -38.41 4.26 8.37
N GLY A 66 -38.49 3.00 7.91
CA GLY A 66 -37.57 2.39 6.95
C GLY A 66 -36.92 1.09 7.46
N ASP A 67 -36.10 0.47 6.63
CA ASP A 67 -35.42 -0.79 6.96
C ASP A 67 -34.20 -0.57 7.87
N ARG A 68 -34.19 -1.20 9.06
CA ARG A 68 -33.09 -1.15 10.05
C ARG A 68 -32.37 -2.49 10.12
N SER A 69 -31.05 -2.54 10.36
CA SER A 69 -30.33 -3.81 10.49
C SER A 69 -30.57 -4.52 11.85
N ILE A 70 -30.79 -5.86 11.90
CA ILE A 70 -31.09 -6.67 13.11
C ILE A 70 -30.03 -7.75 13.44
N CYS A 71 -28.90 -7.81 12.74
CA CYS A 71 -27.99 -8.95 12.89
C CYS A 71 -27.35 -9.02 14.29
N VAL A 72 -27.50 -10.15 14.98
CA VAL A 72 -26.86 -10.42 16.30
C VAL A 72 -25.40 -10.87 16.15
N GLY A 73 -25.00 -11.35 14.95
CA GLY A 73 -23.61 -11.67 14.59
C GLY A 73 -22.79 -10.49 14.08
N CYS A 74 -23.43 -9.36 13.80
CA CYS A 74 -22.75 -8.11 13.49
C CYS A 74 -22.37 -7.44 14.81
N THR A 75 -21.16 -7.68 15.29
CA THR A 75 -20.60 -6.81 16.34
C THR A 75 -20.58 -5.39 15.78
N PRO A 76 -21.16 -4.38 16.47
CA PRO A 76 -20.95 -3.00 16.09
C PRO A 76 -19.45 -2.73 16.04
N ASN A 77 -18.96 -2.17 14.94
CA ASN A 77 -17.54 -1.91 14.65
C ASN A 77 -16.70 -3.09 14.12
N CYS A 78 -17.30 -4.10 13.48
CA CYS A 78 -16.51 -5.00 12.64
C CYS A 78 -16.10 -4.27 11.34
N PRO A 79 -14.78 -4.07 11.08
CA PRO A 79 -14.31 -3.37 9.88
C PRO A 79 -14.81 -4.00 8.58
N ASP A 80 -15.06 -5.31 8.58
CA ASP A 80 -15.48 -6.06 7.39
C ASP A 80 -16.99 -5.99 7.11
N ILE A 81 -17.81 -5.57 8.10
CA ILE A 81 -19.28 -5.60 8.00
C ILE A 81 -19.87 -4.20 7.78
N ASP A 82 -19.36 -3.18 8.48
CA ASP A 82 -19.86 -1.81 8.38
C ASP A 82 -18.69 -0.82 8.38
N LEU A 83 -18.00 -0.80 7.23
CA LEU A 83 -16.83 0.05 7.00
C LEU A 83 -17.20 1.54 7.02
N GLU A 84 -18.42 1.91 6.59
CA GLU A 84 -18.86 3.32 6.53
C GLU A 84 -19.14 3.90 7.91
N ARG A 85 -19.91 3.18 8.74
CA ARG A 85 -20.17 3.63 10.09
C ARG A 85 -18.90 3.66 10.94
N SER A 86 -18.09 2.60 10.85
CA SER A 86 -16.80 2.51 11.57
C SER A 86 -15.83 3.62 11.15
N TYR A 87 -15.88 4.03 9.88
CA TYR A 87 -15.11 5.17 9.40
C TYR A 87 -15.56 6.48 10.05
N TRP A 88 -16.84 6.84 9.93
CA TRP A 88 -17.35 8.12 10.41
C TRP A 88 -17.32 8.24 11.94
N GLU A 89 -17.56 7.17 12.68
CA GLU A 89 -17.37 7.14 14.14
C GLU A 89 -15.88 7.30 14.53
N GLY A 90 -14.97 6.86 13.65
CA GLY A 90 -13.55 6.82 13.91
C GLY A 90 -12.72 8.00 13.37
N ILE A 91 -13.30 8.85 12.54
CA ILE A 91 -12.57 9.80 11.68
C ILE A 91 -11.81 10.88 12.46
N GLU A 92 -12.35 11.32 13.59
CA GLU A 92 -11.73 12.36 14.42
C GLU A 92 -10.58 11.82 15.27
N ASN A 93 -10.37 10.48 15.31
CA ASN A 93 -9.30 9.89 16.09
C ASN A 93 -7.91 10.28 15.54
N PRO A 94 -7.05 10.90 16.37
CA PRO A 94 -5.74 11.36 15.91
C PRO A 94 -4.82 10.20 15.51
N SER A 95 -4.97 9.04 16.17
CA SER A 95 -4.19 7.84 15.85
C SER A 95 -4.47 7.33 14.44
N LEU A 96 -5.75 7.37 14.00
CA LEU A 96 -6.12 6.98 12.64
C LEU A 96 -5.47 7.90 11.62
N ARG A 97 -5.52 9.22 11.86
CA ARG A 97 -4.89 10.23 10.98
C ARG A 97 -3.39 10.00 10.83
N HIS A 98 -2.69 9.70 11.91
CA HIS A 98 -1.26 9.38 11.85
C HIS A 98 -0.99 8.13 11.00
N VAL A 99 -1.85 7.11 11.05
CA VAL A 99 -1.69 5.89 10.24
C VAL A 99 -1.80 6.18 8.74
N TYR A 100 -2.72 7.05 8.31
CA TYR A 100 -2.87 7.41 6.89
C TYR A 100 -1.63 8.13 6.35
N TYR A 101 -1.10 9.09 7.10
CA TYR A 101 0.10 9.81 6.70
C TYR A 101 1.35 8.94 6.83
N ALA A 102 1.43 8.10 7.85
CA ALA A 102 2.52 7.13 8.02
C ALA A 102 2.56 6.14 6.86
N PHE A 103 1.41 5.67 6.38
CA PHE A 103 1.34 4.76 5.24
C PHE A 103 1.90 5.38 3.95
N PHE A 104 1.59 6.65 3.68
CA PHE A 104 2.20 7.38 2.58
C PHE A 104 3.73 7.43 2.72
N GLY A 105 4.23 7.80 3.91
CA GLY A 105 5.67 7.82 4.20
C GLY A 105 6.33 6.46 4.08
N LEU A 106 5.64 5.38 4.45
CA LEU A 106 6.13 4.01 4.32
C LEU A 106 6.34 3.63 2.85
N ILE A 107 5.40 3.99 1.96
CA ILE A 107 5.50 3.73 0.51
C ILE A 107 6.70 4.49 -0.08
N VAL A 108 6.81 5.79 0.19
CA VAL A 108 7.93 6.60 -0.31
C VAL A 108 9.26 6.10 0.26
N GLY A 109 9.30 5.84 1.56
CA GLY A 109 10.48 5.32 2.24
C GLY A 109 10.93 3.97 1.70
N PHE A 110 10.00 3.09 1.32
CA PHE A 110 10.31 1.81 0.69
C PHE A 110 11.05 1.99 -0.65
N TYR A 111 10.58 2.86 -1.54
CA TYR A 111 11.28 3.11 -2.81
C TYR A 111 12.60 3.84 -2.60
N CYS A 112 12.61 4.87 -1.73
CA CYS A 112 13.84 5.59 -1.40
C CYS A 112 14.88 4.69 -0.73
N PHE A 113 14.48 3.64 -0.01
CA PHE A 113 15.42 2.70 0.59
C PHE A 113 16.33 2.07 -0.45
N PHE A 114 15.83 1.65 -1.62
CA PHE A 114 16.68 1.08 -2.67
C PHE A 114 17.69 2.08 -3.24
N TYR A 115 17.30 3.35 -3.32
CA TYR A 115 18.21 4.43 -3.70
C TYR A 115 19.33 4.59 -2.67
N PHE A 116 18.98 4.69 -1.38
CA PHE A 116 19.96 4.81 -0.30
C PHE A 116 20.77 3.52 -0.06
N TYR A 117 20.26 2.37 -0.47
CA TYR A 117 20.95 1.08 -0.33
C TYR A 117 22.10 0.91 -1.32
N SER A 118 22.00 1.49 -2.52
CA SER A 118 23.00 1.31 -3.60
C SER A 118 23.68 2.61 -4.03
N GLY A 119 23.18 3.76 -3.57
CA GLY A 119 23.64 5.09 -3.99
C GLY A 119 23.09 5.55 -5.34
N GLY A 120 22.13 4.81 -5.92
CA GLY A 120 21.53 5.11 -7.22
C GLY A 120 20.22 4.35 -7.44
N TRP A 121 19.55 4.63 -8.56
CA TRP A 121 18.29 3.94 -8.91
C TRP A 121 18.51 2.63 -9.67
N ASP A 122 19.73 2.41 -10.20
CA ASP A 122 20.06 1.26 -11.03
C ASP A 122 19.77 -0.06 -10.30
N TYR A 123 20.03 -0.14 -8.99
CA TYR A 123 19.78 -1.33 -8.18
C TYR A 123 18.29 -1.72 -8.08
N TYR A 124 17.39 -0.73 -8.04
CA TYR A 124 15.95 -0.98 -8.02
C TYR A 124 15.47 -1.48 -9.38
N PHE A 125 15.85 -0.79 -10.45
CA PHE A 125 15.40 -1.09 -11.81
C PHE A 125 16.04 -2.35 -12.41
N SER A 126 17.27 -2.68 -12.04
CA SER A 126 17.95 -3.90 -12.50
C SER A 126 17.36 -5.17 -11.91
N GLY A 127 16.53 -5.07 -10.87
CA GLY A 127 15.97 -6.23 -10.17
C GLY A 127 17.02 -7.05 -9.39
N THR A 128 18.27 -6.60 -9.27
CA THR A 128 19.36 -7.35 -8.63
C THR A 128 19.05 -7.71 -7.17
N TRP A 129 18.23 -6.90 -6.50
CA TRP A 129 17.74 -7.14 -5.13
C TRP A 129 17.00 -8.47 -4.94
N THR A 130 16.52 -9.11 -6.02
CA THR A 130 15.84 -10.42 -5.96
C THR A 130 16.78 -11.63 -6.01
N HIS A 131 18.06 -11.44 -6.39
CA HIS A 131 19.00 -12.53 -6.70
C HIS A 131 20.31 -12.47 -5.89
N GLU A 132 20.31 -11.87 -4.70
CA GLU A 132 21.50 -11.80 -3.85
C GLU A 132 21.80 -13.15 -3.15
N HIS A 133 23.01 -13.66 -3.34
CA HIS A 133 23.42 -15.01 -2.92
C HIS A 133 23.70 -15.16 -1.42
N ASP A 134 24.05 -14.10 -0.69
CA ASP A 134 24.38 -14.16 0.75
C ASP A 134 23.78 -12.98 1.54
N GLN A 135 22.46 -12.99 1.70
CA GLN A 135 21.76 -11.91 2.43
C GLN A 135 22.01 -11.94 3.94
N ILE A 136 22.35 -13.10 4.52
CA ILE A 136 22.57 -13.24 5.97
C ILE A 136 23.95 -12.72 6.35
N GLY A 137 25.00 -13.09 5.61
CA GLY A 137 26.37 -12.59 5.82
C GLY A 137 26.50 -11.08 5.58
N ASP A 138 25.56 -10.52 4.81
CA ASP A 138 25.53 -9.11 4.45
C ASP A 138 24.85 -8.20 5.49
N LEU A 139 24.08 -8.75 6.44
CA LEU A 139 23.26 -7.95 7.38
C LEU A 139 24.05 -6.90 8.17
N PHE A 140 25.31 -7.20 8.49
CA PHE A 140 26.21 -6.32 9.26
C PHE A 140 27.14 -5.47 8.40
N LYS A 141 27.13 -5.65 7.08
CA LYS A 141 27.90 -4.81 6.16
C LYS A 141 27.28 -3.40 6.11
N PRO A 142 28.06 -2.37 5.74
CA PRO A 142 27.53 -1.03 5.50
C PRO A 142 26.42 -1.08 4.46
N GLY A 143 25.25 -0.53 4.81
CA GLY A 143 24.02 -0.64 4.03
C GLY A 143 23.37 0.68 3.65
N LEU A 144 24.07 1.80 3.87
CA LEU A 144 23.56 3.15 3.63
C LEU A 144 24.58 3.96 2.82
N PHE A 145 24.16 4.46 1.68
CA PHE A 145 24.95 5.26 0.76
C PHE A 145 24.30 6.63 0.62
N ILE A 146 25.06 7.69 0.92
CA ILE A 146 24.63 9.07 0.73
C ILE A 146 25.71 9.78 -0.08
N GLY A 147 25.33 10.33 -1.24
CA GLY A 147 26.27 11.03 -2.13
C GLY A 147 27.44 10.17 -2.61
N GLY A 148 27.21 8.87 -2.82
CA GLY A 148 28.26 7.91 -3.23
C GLY A 148 29.20 7.46 -2.10
N THR A 149 29.03 7.96 -0.87
CA THR A 149 29.82 7.52 0.29
C THR A 149 29.03 6.52 1.12
N ALA A 150 29.67 5.40 1.46
CA ALA A 150 29.10 4.38 2.34
C ALA A 150 29.20 4.83 3.80
N ILE A 151 28.06 4.97 4.45
CA ILE A 151 27.94 5.21 5.89
C ILE A 151 27.97 3.85 6.59
N GLY A 152 28.79 3.73 7.63
CA GLY A 152 29.00 2.49 8.40
C GLY A 152 27.81 1.99 9.22
N ILE A 153 26.57 2.30 8.82
CA ILE A 153 25.36 1.79 9.44
C ILE A 153 25.06 0.39 8.87
N PRO A 154 24.91 -0.64 9.71
CA PRO A 154 24.55 -1.99 9.28
C PRO A 154 23.26 -2.03 8.46
N LYS A 155 23.17 -2.92 7.46
CA LYS A 155 21.96 -3.14 6.63
C LYS A 155 20.70 -3.40 7.48
N ILE A 156 20.82 -4.13 8.59
CA ILE A 156 19.68 -4.41 9.48
C ILE A 156 19.09 -3.14 10.13
N LEU A 157 19.90 -2.10 10.32
CA LEU A 157 19.46 -0.83 10.89
C LEU A 157 19.12 0.20 9.81
N SER A 158 19.67 0.09 8.60
CA SER A 158 19.41 1.07 7.54
C SER A 158 17.94 1.06 7.09
N ALA A 159 17.34 -0.13 6.94
CA ALA A 159 15.93 -0.26 6.56
C ALA A 159 14.96 0.39 7.57
N PRO A 160 14.94 0.02 8.87
CA PRO A 160 14.03 0.65 9.82
C PRO A 160 14.32 2.13 10.02
N LEU A 161 15.58 2.57 9.89
CA LEU A 161 15.94 3.99 10.00
C LEU A 161 15.36 4.80 8.85
N ILE A 162 15.57 4.37 7.61
CA ILE A 162 15.04 5.08 6.43
C ILE A 162 13.52 5.10 6.49
N LEU A 163 12.88 3.94 6.68
CA LEU A 163 11.42 3.86 6.77
C LEU A 163 10.88 4.73 7.91
N GLY A 164 11.50 4.69 9.09
CA GLY A 164 11.12 5.51 10.23
C GLY A 164 11.23 7.02 9.96
N VAL A 165 12.32 7.47 9.32
CA VAL A 165 12.50 8.88 8.94
C VAL A 165 11.43 9.33 7.96
N PHE A 166 11.14 8.56 6.91
CA PHE A 166 10.12 8.91 5.92
C PHE A 166 8.69 8.87 6.51
N VAL A 167 8.40 7.91 7.39
CA VAL A 167 7.13 7.85 8.12
C VAL A 167 6.95 9.10 8.99
N LEU A 168 7.95 9.46 9.79
CA LEU A 168 7.88 10.64 10.66
C LEU A 168 7.77 11.93 9.84
N ALA A 169 8.53 12.05 8.75
CA ALA A 169 8.47 13.19 7.85
C ALA A 169 7.08 13.32 7.20
N ALA A 170 6.49 12.22 6.72
CA ALA A 170 5.16 12.22 6.15
C ALA A 170 4.07 12.56 7.16
N VAL A 171 4.15 12.05 8.39
CA VAL A 171 3.22 12.41 9.48
C VAL A 171 3.32 13.90 9.81
N PHE A 172 4.53 14.44 9.92
CA PHE A 172 4.72 15.88 10.16
C PHE A 172 4.16 16.73 9.01
N LEU A 173 4.48 16.35 7.77
CA LEU A 173 4.00 17.04 6.58
C LEU A 173 2.48 16.98 6.46
N GLY A 174 1.86 15.82 6.68
CA GLY A 174 0.41 15.65 6.67
C GLY A 174 -0.28 16.54 7.70
N LYS A 175 0.26 16.61 8.93
CA LYS A 175 -0.26 17.51 9.97
C LYS A 175 -0.10 18.98 9.60
N ALA A 176 1.03 19.37 9.00
CA ALA A 176 1.26 20.73 8.56
C ALA A 176 0.29 21.13 7.42
N LEU A 177 0.10 20.25 6.43
CA LEU A 177 -0.82 20.46 5.31
C LEU A 177 -2.28 20.51 5.78
N GLU A 178 -2.66 19.66 6.73
CA GLU A 178 -4.01 19.70 7.30
C GLU A 178 -4.26 21.00 8.09
N ALA A 179 -3.29 21.44 8.90
CA ALA A 179 -3.38 22.72 9.60
C ALA A 179 -3.50 23.90 8.62
N PHE A 180 -2.74 23.86 7.53
CA PHE A 180 -2.82 24.84 6.45
C PHE A 180 -4.19 24.81 5.74
N TYR A 181 -4.71 23.63 5.42
CA TYR A 181 -6.03 23.47 4.79
C TYR A 181 -7.15 24.00 5.70
N ARG A 182 -7.09 23.67 7.00
CA ARG A 182 -8.01 24.19 8.02
C ARG A 182 -7.95 25.72 8.11
N TYR A 183 -6.76 26.30 8.02
CA TYR A 183 -6.57 27.75 7.96
C TYR A 183 -7.25 28.35 6.71
N LEU A 184 -7.07 27.75 5.53
CA LEU A 184 -7.69 28.21 4.29
C LEU A 184 -9.23 28.14 4.34
N VAL A 185 -9.80 27.03 4.83
CA VAL A 185 -11.25 26.85 4.95
C VAL A 185 -11.86 27.92 5.85
N ARG A 186 -11.23 28.20 7.01
CA ARG A 186 -11.66 29.26 7.93
C ARG A 186 -11.54 30.65 7.30
N ARG A 187 -10.48 30.91 6.54
CA ARG A 187 -10.28 32.19 5.85
C ARG A 187 -11.30 32.42 4.73
N MET A 188 -11.67 31.37 4.00
CA MET A 188 -12.64 31.43 2.91
C MET A 188 -14.10 31.29 3.39
N GLN A 189 -14.33 31.12 4.69
CA GLN A 189 -15.66 30.98 5.30
C GLN A 189 -16.52 29.87 4.66
N VAL A 190 -15.86 28.78 4.23
CA VAL A 190 -16.57 27.64 3.63
C VAL A 190 -17.25 26.84 4.75
N PRO A 191 -18.56 26.55 4.67
CA PRO A 191 -19.29 25.82 5.71
C PRO A 191 -18.95 24.32 5.62
N LEU A 192 -17.83 23.91 6.23
CA LEU A 192 -17.41 22.52 6.33
C LEU A 192 -17.31 22.10 7.80
N SER A 193 -17.79 20.90 8.09
CA SER A 193 -17.58 20.25 9.37
C SER A 193 -16.13 19.77 9.53
N GLU A 194 -15.67 19.58 10.77
CA GLU A 194 -14.33 19.09 11.06
C GLU A 194 -14.08 17.70 10.44
N ALA A 195 -15.08 16.81 10.55
CA ALA A 195 -15.04 15.49 9.93
C ALA A 195 -14.87 15.55 8.40
N GLU A 196 -15.51 16.50 7.70
CA GLU A 196 -15.33 16.67 6.25
C GLU A 196 -13.95 17.20 5.87
N ILE A 197 -13.38 18.10 6.69
CA ILE A 197 -12.01 18.61 6.48
C ILE A 197 -11.02 17.45 6.59
N ILE A 198 -11.14 16.65 7.65
CA ILE A 198 -10.28 15.48 7.88
C ILE A 198 -10.47 14.46 6.75
N ASN A 199 -11.72 14.12 6.40
CA ASN A 199 -12.04 13.20 5.30
C ASN A 199 -11.30 13.59 4.02
N ARG A 200 -11.39 14.86 3.59
CA ARG A 200 -10.73 15.34 2.38
C ARG A 200 -9.21 15.17 2.43
N CYS A 201 -8.60 15.47 3.57
CA CYS A 201 -7.15 15.29 3.76
C CYS A 201 -6.75 13.81 3.74
N LEU A 202 -7.54 12.93 4.35
CA LEU A 202 -7.29 11.48 4.36
C LEU A 202 -7.49 10.87 2.97
N SER A 203 -8.58 11.22 2.27
CA SER A 203 -8.82 10.79 0.89
C SER A 203 -7.72 11.25 -0.04
N PHE A 204 -7.24 12.50 0.11
CA PHE A 204 -6.11 12.99 -0.67
C PHE A 204 -4.82 12.21 -0.36
N SER A 205 -4.53 11.94 0.91
CA SER A 205 -3.39 11.11 1.31
C SER A 205 -3.47 9.70 0.73
N ALA A 206 -4.64 9.06 0.78
CA ALA A 206 -4.86 7.72 0.22
C ALA A 206 -4.70 7.72 -1.32
N TYR A 207 -5.25 8.74 -2.00
CA TYR A 207 -5.08 8.93 -3.44
C TYR A 207 -3.60 9.10 -3.80
N VAL A 208 -2.87 9.99 -3.13
CA VAL A 208 -1.44 10.19 -3.43
C VAL A 208 -0.64 8.92 -3.13
N SER A 209 -0.98 8.20 -2.06
CA SER A 209 -0.35 6.92 -1.72
C SER A 209 -0.50 5.87 -2.81
N ILE A 210 -1.73 5.63 -3.28
CA ILE A 210 -1.97 4.62 -4.33
C ILE A 210 -1.31 5.01 -5.65
N ASN A 211 -1.37 6.29 -6.03
CA ASN A 211 -0.75 6.77 -7.27
C ASN A 211 0.78 6.69 -7.18
N THR A 212 1.36 7.02 -6.03
CA THR A 212 2.81 6.89 -5.81
C THR A 212 3.23 5.43 -5.93
N PHE A 213 2.52 4.51 -5.27
CA PHE A 213 2.82 3.10 -5.38
C PHE A 213 2.80 2.62 -6.85
N HIS A 214 1.77 2.95 -7.61
CA HIS A 214 1.66 2.54 -9.02
C HIS A 214 2.64 3.25 -9.95
N PHE A 215 3.02 4.50 -9.65
CA PHE A 215 3.98 5.26 -10.46
C PHE A 215 5.39 4.68 -10.40
N TRP A 216 5.82 4.20 -9.24
CA TRP A 216 7.15 3.61 -9.02
C TRP A 216 7.19 2.09 -9.22
N TRP A 217 6.03 1.45 -9.36
CA TRP A 217 5.89 0.02 -9.67
C TRP A 217 6.38 -0.44 -11.06
N PRO A 218 6.44 0.36 -12.16
CA PRO A 218 6.87 -0.17 -13.45
C PRO A 218 8.39 -0.42 -13.43
N VAL A 219 8.74 -1.60 -12.93
CA VAL A 219 9.96 -2.32 -13.26
C VAL A 219 9.78 -2.77 -14.71
N GLU A 220 10.36 -2.00 -15.63
CA GLU A 220 10.44 -2.21 -17.10
C GLU A 220 9.39 -3.15 -17.72
N PRO A 221 8.31 -2.58 -18.29
CA PRO A 221 8.37 -2.35 -19.73
C PRO A 221 7.78 -1.02 -20.22
N VAL A 222 7.39 -0.09 -19.34
CA VAL A 222 6.71 1.15 -19.76
C VAL A 222 7.68 2.27 -20.13
N VAL A 223 8.86 2.36 -19.51
CA VAL A 223 9.84 3.43 -19.82
C VAL A 223 10.44 3.24 -21.23
N ALA A 224 10.68 2.00 -21.66
CA ALA A 224 11.15 1.69 -23.02
C ALA A 224 10.16 2.12 -24.12
N THR A 225 8.89 2.36 -23.79
CA THR A 225 7.88 2.82 -24.77
C THR A 225 7.86 4.35 -24.92
N PHE A 226 8.33 5.11 -23.92
CA PHE A 226 8.34 6.58 -23.96
C PHE A 226 9.68 7.17 -24.39
N SER A 227 10.79 6.45 -24.21
CA SER A 227 12.07 6.78 -24.83
C SER A 227 12.15 6.08 -26.18
N GLY A 228 11.74 6.78 -27.25
CA GLY A 228 11.85 6.34 -28.65
C GLY A 228 13.28 6.14 -29.14
N THR A 229 14.08 5.32 -28.47
CA THR A 229 15.32 4.76 -29.01
C THR A 229 14.98 3.50 -29.77
N ALA A 230 14.63 3.72 -31.04
CA ALA A 230 14.78 2.71 -32.06
C ALA A 230 16.22 2.16 -32.07
N PHE A 231 16.32 0.90 -32.47
CA PHE A 231 17.48 0.28 -33.10
C PHE A 231 18.54 -0.38 -32.20
N GLY A 232 18.37 -1.71 -32.02
CA GLY A 232 19.41 -2.64 -31.60
C GLY A 232 19.08 -4.04 -32.10
N ARG A 233 19.48 -4.35 -33.33
CA ARG A 233 19.33 -5.66 -34.00
C ARG A 233 19.73 -6.81 -33.07
N HIS A 234 18.77 -7.66 -32.72
CA HIS A 234 19.06 -9.06 -32.42
C HIS A 234 19.50 -9.75 -33.72
N SER A 235 20.81 -9.77 -33.98
CA SER A 235 21.38 -10.66 -35.00
C SER A 235 21.29 -12.09 -34.48
N HIS A 236 20.23 -12.79 -34.88
CA HIS A 236 20.15 -14.25 -34.84
C HIS A 236 21.32 -14.80 -35.69
N ARG A 237 22.44 -15.12 -35.06
CA ARG A 237 23.48 -15.96 -35.68
C ARG A 237 22.95 -17.39 -35.63
N ARG A 238 22.35 -17.84 -36.73
CA ARG A 238 22.21 -19.27 -37.02
C ARG A 238 23.63 -19.84 -37.20
N PRO A 239 23.96 -21.02 -36.67
CA PRO A 239 25.14 -21.73 -37.13
C PRO A 239 24.91 -22.21 -38.57
N ASP A 240 25.81 -21.81 -39.46
CA ASP A 240 25.93 -22.28 -40.84
C ASP A 240 26.17 -23.80 -40.84
N ASN A 241 25.20 -24.55 -41.34
CA ASN A 241 25.39 -25.92 -41.83
C ASN A 241 25.18 -25.90 -43.35
N THR A 242 26.27 -25.71 -44.09
CA THR A 242 26.35 -26.02 -45.53
C THR A 242 27.71 -26.63 -45.87
N MET A 243 27.70 -27.94 -46.07
CA MET A 243 28.61 -28.74 -46.91
C MET A 243 27.92 -30.10 -47.06
N VAL A 244 27.73 -30.75 -48.21
CA VAL A 244 27.96 -30.51 -49.64
C VAL A 244 26.96 -31.45 -50.36
N LEU A 245 26.35 -31.01 -51.45
CA LEU A 245 25.62 -31.86 -52.40
C LEU A 245 26.59 -32.45 -53.43
N ALA A 246 26.60 -33.77 -53.58
CA ALA A 246 26.93 -34.53 -54.80
C ALA A 246 26.40 -35.96 -54.54
N GLY A 247 25.62 -36.64 -55.37
CA GLY A 247 25.56 -36.64 -56.82
C GLY A 247 25.88 -38.06 -57.32
N ASN A 248 24.84 -38.90 -57.38
CA ASN A 248 24.57 -40.04 -58.27
C ASN A 248 25.62 -41.13 -58.63
N THR A 249 25.08 -42.33 -58.89
CA THR A 249 25.57 -43.43 -59.76
C THR A 249 26.82 -44.22 -59.35
N THR A 250 26.63 -45.45 -58.84
CA THR A 250 26.73 -46.73 -59.59
C THR A 250 26.34 -47.90 -58.68
#